data_AF-A0A357T268-F1
#
_entry.id   AF-A0A357T268-F1
#
_cell.length_a   1.000
_cell.length_b   1.000
_cell.length_c   1.000
_cell.angle_alpha   90.00
_cell.angle_beta   90.00
_cell.angle_gamma   90.00
#
_symmetry.space_group_name_H-M   'P 1'
#
loop_
_entity.id
_entity.type
_entity.pdbx_description
1 polymer ?
#
loop_
_entity_poly.entity_id
_entity_poly.type
_entity_poly.pdbx_seq_one_letter_code
_entity_poly.pdbx_strand_id
1 'polypeptide(L)'
;MHKERRGLNSTSLIRSYNIVSVLQTIYREGTCSRARLTEVTKMSPSTVTRIVSELLTQGIITEHGIGESNGGRKPVFLKLCFEKLYIIGIQIRRDQVALGVSDLKGSLMSKRSYSPYSLEPNALIKELVQEFEDLLTNSMVKKEHILGIGVAISGIVESEQGILLQSVNLGWREIKIAEI
;
A
#
# COMPACT_ATOMS: atom_id res chain seq x y z
N MET A 1 -20.99 27.62 -9.69
CA MET A 1 -21.63 26.69 -8.72
C MET A 1 -20.57 26.20 -7.75
N HIS A 2 -20.86 26.32 -6.46
CA HIS A 2 -19.92 26.27 -5.34
C HIS A 2 -19.15 24.95 -5.21
N LYS A 3 -17.83 25.04 -5.05
CA LYS A 3 -16.92 23.94 -4.75
C LYS A 3 -16.81 23.84 -3.21
N GLU A 4 -17.52 22.89 -2.61
CA GLU A 4 -17.32 22.54 -1.20
C GLU A 4 -15.93 21.91 -1.02
N ARG A 5 -14.99 22.67 -0.45
CA ARG A 5 -13.75 22.13 0.10
C ARG A 5 -14.11 21.35 1.36
N ARG A 6 -14.11 20.02 1.30
CA ARG A 6 -14.18 19.15 2.50
C ARG A 6 -13.10 19.59 3.48
N GLY A 7 -13.49 20.05 4.65
CA GLY A 7 -12.57 20.51 5.70
C GLY A 7 -11.64 19.38 6.13
N LEU A 8 -10.34 19.57 5.90
CA LEU A 8 -9.28 18.73 6.47
C LEU A 8 -9.22 18.99 7.98
N ASN A 9 -9.79 18.10 8.80
CA ASN A 9 -9.67 18.19 10.25
C ASN A 9 -8.22 17.89 10.66
N SER A 10 -7.54 18.84 11.31
CA SER A 10 -6.14 18.73 11.74
C SER A 10 -5.85 17.45 12.53
N THR A 11 -6.81 16.98 13.32
CA THR A 11 -6.69 15.75 14.12
C THR A 11 -6.54 14.48 13.28
N SER A 12 -7.24 14.35 12.14
CA SER A 12 -7.12 13.15 11.29
C SER A 12 -5.79 13.13 10.54
N LEU A 13 -5.30 14.31 10.12
CA LEU A 13 -3.98 14.46 9.53
C LEU A 13 -2.87 14.12 10.51
N ILE A 14 -2.93 14.66 11.73
CA ILE A 14 -1.96 14.33 12.80
C ILE A 14 -2.00 12.83 13.11
N ARG A 15 -3.19 12.23 13.20
CA ARG A 15 -3.30 10.79 13.43
C ARG A 15 -2.64 9.99 12.31
N SER A 16 -2.92 10.33 11.04
CA SER A 16 -2.36 9.64 9.88
C SER A 16 -0.84 9.76 9.85
N TYR A 17 -0.31 10.96 10.09
CA TYR A 17 1.13 11.20 10.23
C TYR A 17 1.76 10.35 11.33
N ASN A 18 1.08 10.23 12.48
CA ASN A 18 1.58 9.45 13.60
C ASN A 18 1.63 7.95 13.27
N ILE A 19 0.60 7.42 12.62
CA ILE A 19 0.56 6.03 12.17
C ILE A 19 1.69 5.75 11.17
N VAL A 20 1.85 6.63 10.17
CA VAL A 20 2.94 6.52 9.17
C VAL A 20 4.31 6.54 9.85
N SER A 21 4.53 7.45 10.80
CA SER A 21 5.80 7.55 11.52
C SER A 21 6.12 6.28 12.32
N VAL A 22 5.13 5.67 12.96
CA VAL A 22 5.29 4.38 13.66
C VAL A 22 5.62 3.27 12.67
N LEU A 23 4.84 3.11 11.59
CA LEU A 23 5.06 2.07 10.59
C LEU A 23 6.43 2.20 9.91
N GLN A 24 6.85 3.40 9.52
CA GLN A 24 8.17 3.67 8.95
C GLN A 24 9.30 3.33 9.92
N THR A 25 9.11 3.59 11.21
CA THR A 25 10.10 3.24 12.23
C THR A 25 10.24 1.73 12.37
N ILE A 26 9.12 0.99 12.43
CA ILE A 26 9.14 -0.49 12.48
C ILE A 26 9.75 -1.06 11.20
N TYR A 27 9.41 -0.50 10.04
CA TYR A 27 9.95 -0.90 8.75
C TYR A 27 11.48 -0.77 8.69
N ARG A 28 12.02 0.39 9.08
CA ARG A 28 13.46 0.69 9.01
C ARG A 28 14.28 -0.10 10.03
N GLU A 29 13.78 -0.25 11.25
CA GLU A 29 14.47 -0.98 12.33
C GLU A 29 14.32 -2.51 12.19
N GLY A 30 13.36 -2.98 11.38
CA GLY A 30 13.02 -4.39 11.18
C GLY A 30 12.24 -4.99 12.37
N THR A 31 12.76 -4.84 13.58
CA THR A 31 12.09 -5.16 14.84
C THR A 31 12.25 -4.00 15.83
N CYS A 32 11.18 -3.64 16.55
CA CYS A 32 11.20 -2.45 17.40
C CYS A 32 10.32 -2.60 18.65
N SER A 33 10.75 -2.06 19.80
CA SER A 33 9.96 -2.05 21.03
C SER A 33 9.09 -0.78 21.13
N ARG A 34 8.01 -0.81 21.92
CA ARG A 34 7.18 0.39 22.19
C ARG A 34 8.01 1.55 22.80
N ALA A 35 9.01 1.22 23.61
CA ALA A 35 9.93 2.20 24.19
C ALA A 35 10.78 2.88 23.10
N ARG A 36 11.35 2.09 22.19
CA ARG A 36 12.12 2.60 21.05
C ARG A 36 11.26 3.43 20.10
N LEU A 37 10.00 3.02 19.86
CA LEU A 37 9.05 3.82 19.09
C LEU A 37 8.84 5.20 19.72
N THR A 38 8.60 5.27 21.03
CA THR A 38 8.45 6.54 21.77
C THR A 38 9.71 7.41 21.62
N GLU A 39 10.89 6.81 21.75
CA GLU A 39 12.18 7.51 21.65
C GLU A 39 12.43 8.11 20.25
N VAL A 40 12.13 7.35 19.19
CA VAL A 40 12.40 7.74 17.80
C VAL A 40 11.33 8.69 17.28
N THR A 41 10.05 8.39 17.53
CA THR A 41 8.95 9.21 16.99
C THR A 41 8.63 10.44 17.84
N LYS A 42 9.21 10.54 19.05
CA LYS A 42 8.98 11.61 20.05
C LYS A 42 7.52 11.75 20.48
N MET A 43 6.71 10.73 20.25
CA MET A 43 5.31 10.67 20.70
C MET A 43 5.22 10.28 22.17
N SER A 44 4.10 10.60 22.81
CA SER A 44 3.84 10.10 24.18
C SER A 44 3.69 8.57 24.20
N PRO A 45 4.08 7.89 25.29
CA PRO A 45 3.89 6.44 25.43
C PRO A 45 2.43 5.99 25.23
N SER A 46 1.47 6.81 25.68
CA SER A 46 0.04 6.57 25.50
C SER A 46 -0.38 6.60 24.01
N THR A 47 0.16 7.53 23.23
CA THR A 47 -0.11 7.64 21.79
C THR A 47 0.45 6.44 21.03
N VAL A 48 1.70 6.07 21.32
CA VAL A 48 2.35 4.89 20.72
C VAL A 48 1.56 3.62 21.05
N THR A 49 1.16 3.45 22.31
CA THR A 49 0.39 2.27 22.76
C THR A 49 -0.91 2.16 21.98
N ARG A 50 -1.68 3.25 21.86
CA ARG A 50 -2.94 3.25 21.11
C ARG A 50 -2.76 2.86 19.65
N ILE A 51 -1.76 3.44 18.97
CA ILE A 51 -1.46 3.14 17.56
C ILE A 51 -1.01 1.68 17.39
N VAL A 52 -0.11 1.21 18.25
CA VAL A 52 0.39 -0.17 18.20
C VAL A 52 -0.75 -1.17 18.41
N SER A 53 -1.65 -0.92 19.38
CA SER A 53 -2.81 -1.78 19.59
C SER A 53 -3.73 -1.84 18.37
N GLU A 54 -3.97 -0.71 17.70
CA GLU A 54 -4.76 -0.66 16.47
C GLU A 54 -4.11 -1.47 15.34
N LEU A 55 -2.79 -1.29 15.12
CA LEU A 55 -2.04 -2.01 14.09
C LEU A 55 -1.94 -3.51 14.37
N LEU A 56 -1.86 -3.92 15.65
CA LEU A 56 -1.91 -5.33 16.06
C LEU A 56 -3.28 -5.94 15.77
N THR A 57 -4.36 -5.24 16.11
CA THR A 57 -5.74 -5.67 15.82
C THR A 57 -5.99 -5.82 14.32
N GLN A 58 -5.41 -4.94 13.51
CA GLN A 58 -5.47 -5.01 12.03
C GLN A 58 -4.53 -6.07 11.44
N GLY A 59 -3.65 -6.68 12.24
CA GLY A 59 -2.68 -7.68 11.77
C GLY A 59 -1.54 -7.12 10.91
N ILE A 60 -1.38 -5.78 10.85
CA ILE A 60 -0.31 -5.10 10.10
C ILE A 60 1.04 -5.34 10.77
N ILE A 61 1.05 -5.38 12.11
CA ILE A 61 2.23 -5.74 12.91
C ILE A 61 1.91 -6.94 13.78
N THR A 62 2.95 -7.62 14.24
CA THR A 62 2.86 -8.73 15.19
C THR A 62 3.94 -8.61 16.27
N GLU A 63 3.66 -9.19 17.44
CA GLU A 63 4.64 -9.32 18.51
C GLU A 63 5.65 -10.42 18.15
N HIS A 64 6.94 -10.13 18.24
CA HIS A 64 8.02 -11.02 17.83
C HIS A 64 9.05 -11.20 18.94
N GLY A 65 8.85 -12.23 19.76
CA GLY A 65 9.78 -12.57 20.83
C GLY A 65 9.85 -11.55 21.96
N ILE A 66 10.77 -11.80 22.89
CA ILE A 66 10.96 -11.03 24.12
C ILE A 66 12.45 -10.69 24.20
N GLY A 67 12.79 -9.40 24.37
CA GLY A 67 14.18 -8.97 24.49
C GLY A 67 14.83 -9.31 25.83
N GLU A 68 16.17 -9.23 25.87
CA GLU A 68 16.94 -9.35 27.12
C GLU A 68 16.63 -8.19 28.08
N SER A 69 16.59 -8.47 29.38
CA SER A 69 16.19 -7.50 30.41
C SER A 69 17.43 -6.87 31.06
N ASN A 70 17.50 -5.54 31.07
CA ASN A 70 18.51 -4.77 31.82
C ASN A 70 17.92 -4.12 33.09
N GLY A 71 16.85 -4.69 33.65
CA GLY A 71 16.16 -4.17 34.84
C GLY A 71 14.80 -3.55 34.50
N GLY A 72 13.78 -4.41 34.37
CA GLY A 72 12.40 -4.03 34.07
C GLY A 72 11.57 -5.18 33.45
N ARG A 73 10.29 -4.92 33.12
CA ARG A 73 9.47 -5.86 32.34
C ARG A 73 10.10 -6.01 30.95
N LYS A 74 10.38 -7.26 30.55
CA LYS A 74 11.05 -7.53 29.27
C LYS A 74 10.33 -6.85 28.09
N PRO A 75 11.05 -6.13 27.21
CA PRO A 75 10.44 -5.47 26.07
C PRO A 75 9.91 -6.52 25.08
N VAL A 76 8.68 -6.33 24.63
CA VAL A 76 8.10 -7.09 23.52
C VAL A 76 8.47 -6.37 22.23
N PHE A 77 9.10 -7.08 21.29
CA PHE A 77 9.42 -6.52 19.98
C PHE A 77 8.21 -6.62 19.05
N LEU A 78 8.10 -5.65 18.15
CA LEU A 78 7.08 -5.55 17.13
C LEU A 78 7.77 -5.67 15.76
N LYS A 79 7.14 -6.36 14.82
CA LYS A 79 7.57 -6.44 13.43
C LYS A 79 6.39 -6.29 12.48
N LEU A 80 6.63 -5.86 11.25
CA LEU A 80 5.63 -5.89 10.19
C LEU A 80 5.30 -7.33 9.77
N CYS A 81 4.03 -7.58 9.47
CA CYS A 81 3.54 -8.85 8.97
C CYS A 81 3.66 -8.90 7.43
N PHE A 82 4.88 -8.97 6.91
CA PHE A 82 5.15 -8.93 5.47
C PHE A 82 4.39 -9.99 4.65
N GLU A 83 4.14 -11.16 5.24
CA GLU A 83 3.41 -12.28 4.63
C GLU A 83 1.90 -12.02 4.44
N LYS A 84 1.39 -10.88 4.94
CA LYS A 84 -0.02 -10.48 4.84
C LYS A 84 -0.21 -9.08 4.25
N LEU A 85 0.84 -8.48 3.72
CA LEU A 85 0.85 -7.09 3.25
C LEU A 85 1.44 -7.05 1.85
N TYR A 86 0.57 -7.16 0.85
CA TYR A 86 0.95 -7.17 -0.57
C TYR A 86 0.48 -5.90 -1.28
N ILE A 87 1.24 -5.50 -2.29
CA ILE A 87 0.91 -4.39 -3.20
C ILE A 87 0.90 -4.94 -4.61
N ILE A 88 -0.03 -4.43 -5.42
CA ILE A 88 -0.11 -4.73 -6.85
C ILE A 88 0.44 -3.55 -7.62
N GLY A 89 1.35 -3.82 -8.55
CA GLY A 89 1.81 -2.85 -9.53
C GLY A 89 1.30 -3.22 -10.91
N ILE A 90 0.68 -2.27 -11.60
CA ILE A 90 0.24 -2.39 -12.99
C ILE A 90 0.98 -1.33 -13.81
N GLN A 91 1.48 -1.72 -14.97
CA GLN A 91 2.11 -0.82 -15.93
C GLN A 91 1.44 -0.99 -17.28
N ILE A 92 0.85 0.10 -17.79
CA ILE A 92 0.13 0.12 -19.06
C ILE A 92 0.96 0.89 -20.09
N ARG A 93 1.45 0.18 -21.11
CA ARG A 93 1.98 0.73 -22.35
C ARG A 93 1.11 0.30 -23.53
N ARG A 94 1.37 0.90 -24.69
CA ARG A 94 0.65 0.64 -25.93
C ARG A 94 0.84 -0.79 -26.44
N ASP A 95 2.05 -1.30 -26.31
CA ASP A 95 2.52 -2.58 -26.85
C ASP A 95 2.61 -3.67 -25.77
N GLN A 96 2.63 -3.27 -24.50
CA GLN A 96 2.79 -4.20 -23.40
C GLN A 96 2.09 -3.71 -22.14
N VAL A 97 1.38 -4.63 -21.50
CA VAL A 97 0.91 -4.48 -20.14
C VAL A 97 1.73 -5.41 -19.24
N ALA A 98 2.10 -4.92 -18.06
CA ALA A 98 2.73 -5.72 -17.03
C ALA A 98 1.99 -5.54 -15.70
N LEU A 99 1.84 -6.64 -14.97
CA LEU A 99 1.30 -6.63 -13.61
C LEU A 99 2.17 -7.49 -12.71
N GLY A 100 2.27 -7.11 -11.45
CA GLY A 100 3.07 -7.84 -10.47
C GLY A 100 2.53 -7.68 -9.06
N VAL A 101 2.80 -8.69 -8.24
CA VAL A 101 2.50 -8.70 -6.80
C VAL A 101 3.81 -8.65 -6.05
N SER A 102 3.96 -7.71 -5.13
CA SER A 102 5.12 -7.62 -4.25
C SER A 102 4.73 -7.54 -2.78
N ASP A 103 5.61 -8.01 -1.90
CA ASP A 103 5.50 -7.70 -0.47
C ASP A 103 5.96 -6.26 -0.17
N LEU A 104 5.84 -5.81 1.08
CA LEU A 104 6.31 -4.47 1.48
C LEU A 104 7.84 -4.30 1.50
N LYS A 105 8.62 -5.38 1.37
CA LYS A 105 10.07 -5.28 1.18
C LYS A 105 10.43 -4.98 -0.28
N GLY A 106 9.44 -4.93 -1.17
CA GLY A 106 9.64 -4.77 -2.61
C GLY A 106 10.05 -6.08 -3.28
N SER A 107 9.93 -7.22 -2.59
CA SER A 107 10.21 -8.53 -3.17
C SER A 107 9.05 -8.92 -4.08
N LEU A 108 9.35 -9.14 -5.36
CA LEU A 108 8.36 -9.49 -6.38
C LEU A 108 8.02 -10.98 -6.25
N MET A 109 6.79 -11.27 -5.84
CA MET A 109 6.27 -12.63 -5.64
C MET A 109 5.82 -13.27 -6.95
N SER A 110 5.20 -12.48 -7.82
CA SER A 110 4.74 -12.93 -9.13
C SER A 110 4.66 -11.76 -10.08
N LYS A 111 4.85 -12.03 -11.37
CA LYS A 111 4.78 -11.05 -12.44
C LYS A 111 4.23 -11.70 -13.71
N ARG A 112 3.39 -10.95 -14.41
CA ARG A 112 2.91 -11.29 -15.76
C ARG A 112 3.11 -10.10 -16.68
N SER A 113 3.38 -10.38 -17.95
CA SER A 113 3.46 -9.37 -19.00
C SER A 113 2.92 -9.93 -20.30
N TYR A 114 2.12 -9.16 -21.00
CA TYR A 114 1.43 -9.56 -22.22
C TYR A 114 1.25 -8.37 -23.17
N SER A 115 0.95 -8.65 -24.43
CA SER A 115 0.56 -7.62 -25.39
C SER A 115 -0.97 -7.49 -25.35
N PRO A 116 -1.53 -6.29 -25.12
CA PRO A 116 -2.98 -6.13 -24.99
C PRO A 116 -3.67 -6.42 -26.32
N TYR A 117 -4.80 -7.13 -26.29
CA TYR A 117 -5.57 -7.41 -27.51
C TYR A 117 -6.37 -6.20 -28.00
N SER A 118 -6.66 -5.25 -27.11
CA SER A 118 -7.33 -4.00 -27.44
C SER A 118 -6.78 -2.86 -26.60
N LEU A 119 -6.68 -1.67 -27.20
CA LEU A 119 -6.39 -0.43 -26.50
C LEU A 119 -7.65 0.37 -26.19
N GLU A 120 -8.85 -0.17 -26.45
CA GLU A 120 -10.08 0.46 -25.95
C GLU A 120 -10.11 0.35 -24.42
N PRO A 121 -10.38 1.46 -23.67
CA PRO A 121 -10.28 1.48 -22.22
C PRO A 121 -11.01 0.34 -21.51
N ASN A 122 -12.29 0.10 -21.82
CA ASN A 122 -13.07 -0.90 -21.10
C ASN A 122 -12.60 -2.33 -21.41
N ALA A 123 -12.22 -2.60 -22.66
CA ALA A 123 -11.67 -3.89 -23.08
C ALA A 123 -10.33 -4.17 -22.37
N LEU A 124 -9.43 -3.18 -22.33
CA LEU A 124 -8.13 -3.34 -21.68
C LEU A 124 -8.27 -3.53 -20.16
N ILE A 125 -9.21 -2.84 -19.53
CA ILE A 125 -9.42 -3.02 -18.09
C ILE A 125 -10.02 -4.39 -17.79
N LYS A 126 -10.95 -4.89 -18.61
CA LYS A 126 -11.45 -6.27 -18.47
C LYS A 126 -10.33 -7.30 -18.61
N GLU A 127 -9.41 -7.09 -19.56
CA GLU A 127 -8.20 -7.89 -19.70
C GLU A 127 -7.37 -7.88 -18.41
N LEU A 128 -7.08 -6.68 -17.90
CA LEU A 128 -6.31 -6.48 -16.68
C LEU A 128 -6.91 -7.19 -15.47
N VAL A 129 -8.24 -7.14 -15.30
CA VAL A 129 -8.93 -7.81 -14.20
C VAL A 129 -8.76 -9.33 -14.29
N GLN A 130 -8.97 -9.92 -15.47
CA GLN A 130 -8.79 -11.36 -15.67
C GLN A 130 -7.35 -11.79 -15.38
N GLU A 131 -6.39 -11.06 -15.94
CA GLU A 131 -4.96 -11.33 -15.79
C GLU A 131 -4.52 -11.19 -14.33
N PHE A 132 -5.12 -10.26 -13.59
CA PHE A 132 -4.91 -10.07 -12.17
C PHE A 132 -5.46 -11.22 -11.32
N GLU A 133 -6.67 -11.71 -11.62
CA GLU A 133 -7.25 -12.86 -10.92
C GLU A 133 -6.42 -14.13 -11.11
N ASP A 134 -5.93 -14.35 -12.33
CA ASP A 134 -5.01 -15.45 -12.64
C ASP A 134 -3.69 -15.29 -11.86
N LEU A 135 -3.13 -14.08 -11.83
CA LEU A 135 -1.88 -13.80 -11.12
C LEU A 135 -1.99 -14.15 -9.64
N LEU A 136 -3.09 -13.75 -8.98
CA LEU A 136 -3.34 -14.03 -7.57
C LEU A 136 -3.55 -15.52 -7.28
N THR A 137 -4.31 -16.20 -8.13
CA THR A 137 -4.54 -17.64 -8.02
C THR A 137 -3.22 -18.40 -8.06
N ASN A 138 -2.36 -18.05 -9.02
CA ASN A 138 -1.06 -18.69 -9.20
C ASN A 138 -0.05 -18.35 -8.09
N SER A 139 -0.13 -17.16 -7.50
CA SER A 139 0.79 -16.74 -6.43
C SER A 139 0.34 -17.16 -5.02
N MET A 140 -0.82 -17.83 -4.89
CA MET A 140 -1.44 -18.16 -3.59
C MET A 140 -1.64 -16.93 -2.67
N VAL A 141 -1.74 -15.73 -3.25
CA VAL A 141 -1.95 -14.49 -2.51
C VAL A 141 -3.44 -14.26 -2.35
N LYS A 142 -3.88 -14.11 -1.11
CA LYS A 142 -5.28 -13.79 -0.82
C LYS A 142 -5.58 -12.33 -1.13
N LYS A 143 -6.69 -12.07 -1.83
CA LYS A 143 -7.20 -10.72 -2.13
C LYS A 143 -7.30 -9.83 -0.89
N GLU A 144 -7.69 -10.40 0.26
CA GLU A 144 -7.82 -9.70 1.54
C GLU A 144 -6.50 -9.15 2.11
N HIS A 145 -5.35 -9.64 1.63
CA HIS A 145 -4.02 -9.18 2.06
C HIS A 145 -3.43 -8.12 1.12
N ILE A 146 -4.17 -7.70 0.10
CA ILE A 146 -3.75 -6.66 -0.84
C ILE A 146 -4.10 -5.29 -0.25
N LEU A 147 -3.09 -4.48 0.01
CA LEU A 147 -3.25 -3.14 0.59
C LEU A 147 -3.68 -2.10 -0.44
N GLY A 148 -3.33 -2.30 -1.69
CA GLY A 148 -3.64 -1.37 -2.76
C GLY A 148 -3.02 -1.75 -4.09
N ILE A 149 -3.44 -1.00 -5.11
CA ILE A 149 -3.00 -1.16 -6.50
C ILE A 149 -2.39 0.18 -6.94
N GLY A 150 -1.17 0.13 -7.45
CA GLY A 150 -0.53 1.24 -8.14
C GLY A 150 -0.58 1.02 -9.64
N VAL A 151 -1.03 2.03 -10.39
CA VAL A 151 -1.09 1.99 -11.86
C VAL A 151 -0.13 3.04 -12.44
N ALA A 152 0.83 2.57 -13.23
CA ALA A 152 1.74 3.40 -14.01
C ALA A 152 1.26 3.43 -15.47
N ILE A 153 0.93 4.61 -15.97
CA ILE A 153 0.39 4.81 -17.31
C ILE A 153 1.09 6.00 -17.97
N SER A 154 1.36 5.89 -19.28
CA SER A 154 1.97 6.98 -20.05
C SER A 154 0.93 8.05 -20.34
N GLY A 155 1.00 9.21 -19.69
CA GLY A 155 0.10 10.33 -19.96
C GLY A 155 0.12 11.42 -18.88
N ILE A 156 -0.78 12.39 -19.03
CA ILE A 156 -1.06 13.40 -18.01
C ILE A 156 -2.09 12.80 -17.05
N VAL A 157 -1.73 12.67 -15.78
CA VAL A 157 -2.55 12.01 -14.75
C VAL A 157 -2.77 12.98 -13.58
N GLU A 158 -4.02 13.09 -13.13
CA GLU A 158 -4.36 13.66 -11.83
C GLU A 158 -4.42 12.53 -10.81
N SER A 159 -3.29 12.24 -10.17
CA SER A 159 -3.13 11.06 -9.31
C SER A 159 -4.01 11.08 -8.05
N GLU A 160 -4.32 12.26 -7.50
CA GLU A 160 -5.18 12.37 -6.31
C GLU A 160 -6.61 11.91 -6.58
N GLN A 161 -7.11 12.13 -7.80
CA GLN A 161 -8.45 11.68 -8.22
C GLN A 161 -8.41 10.36 -8.99
N GLY A 162 -7.21 9.85 -9.32
CA GLY A 162 -7.03 8.65 -10.12
C GLY A 162 -7.53 8.81 -11.56
N ILE A 163 -7.41 10.01 -12.13
CA ILE A 163 -7.92 10.34 -13.47
C ILE A 163 -6.75 10.49 -14.45
N LEU A 164 -6.77 9.75 -15.55
CA LEU A 164 -5.95 10.01 -16.73
C LEU A 164 -6.62 11.12 -17.55
N LEU A 165 -6.01 12.30 -17.59
CA LEU A 165 -6.50 13.41 -18.40
C LEU A 165 -6.26 13.17 -19.88
N GLN A 166 -5.06 12.71 -20.25
CA GLN A 166 -4.71 12.44 -21.64
C GLN A 166 -3.54 11.46 -21.77
N SER A 167 -3.66 10.51 -22.69
CA SER A 167 -2.55 9.70 -23.17
C SER A 167 -2.51 9.70 -24.70
N VAL A 168 -1.47 10.29 -25.29
CA VAL A 168 -1.27 10.27 -26.75
C VAL A 168 -0.98 8.86 -27.24
N ASN A 169 -0.16 8.11 -26.50
CA ASN A 169 0.28 6.77 -26.88
C ASN A 169 -0.87 5.74 -26.86
N LEU A 170 -1.84 5.92 -25.95
CA LEU A 170 -3.00 5.04 -25.82
C LEU A 170 -4.23 5.58 -26.56
N GLY A 171 -4.23 6.87 -26.95
CA GLY A 171 -5.41 7.53 -27.52
C GLY A 171 -6.53 7.79 -26.50
N TRP A 172 -6.20 7.79 -25.20
CA TRP A 172 -7.17 7.93 -24.11
C TRP A 172 -7.31 9.38 -23.68
N ARG A 173 -8.51 9.75 -23.23
CA ARG A 173 -8.82 11.08 -22.69
C ARG A 173 -9.84 10.96 -21.57
N GLU A 174 -9.60 11.68 -20.47
CA GLU A 174 -10.51 11.82 -19.33
C GLU A 174 -11.03 10.46 -18.79
N ILE A 175 -10.13 9.50 -18.62
CA ILE A 175 -10.44 8.15 -18.11
C ILE A 175 -10.22 8.10 -16.60
N LYS A 176 -11.24 7.71 -15.84
CA LYS A 176 -11.18 7.56 -14.38
C LYS A 176 -10.63 6.20 -13.95
N ILE A 177 -9.32 6.03 -14.03
CA ILE A 177 -8.63 4.75 -13.74
C ILE A 177 -8.98 4.16 -12.37
N ALA A 178 -9.17 4.99 -11.33
CA ALA A 178 -9.47 4.50 -9.97
C ALA A 178 -10.92 4.05 -9.74
N GLU A 179 -11.85 4.33 -10.68
CA GLU A 179 -13.27 3.95 -10.56
C GLU A 179 -13.64 2.73 -11.43
N ILE A 180 -12.69 2.19 -12.19
CA ILE A 180 -12.90 1.04 -13.09
C ILE A 180 -12.41 -0.23 -12.41
#